data_AF-A0A842YJS5-F1
#
_entry.id   AF-A0A842YJS5-F1
#
_cell.length_a   1.000
_cell.length_b   1.000
_cell.length_c   1.000
_cell.angle_alpha   90.00
_cell.angle_beta   90.00
_cell.angle_gamma   90.00
#
_symmetry.space_group_name_H-M   'P 1'
#
loop_
_entity.id
_entity.type
_entity.pdbx_description
1 polymer ?
#
loop_
_entity_poly.entity_id
_entity_poly.type
_entity_poly.pdbx_seq_one_letter_code
_entity_poly.pdbx_strand_id
1 'polypeptide(L)' 'AEGQKFDPFKHEAIMEVETLEEPDGYIVEEIMRGYTFKDKVLRASVVKVARAPDVVEIKIEEDQDE' A
#
# COMPACT_ATOMS: atom_id res chain seq x y z
N ALA A 1 6.47 -4.50 -8.38
CA ALA A 1 6.19 -4.79 -6.96
C ALA A 1 4.78 -4.37 -6.58
N GLU A 2 4.17 -3.44 -7.32
CA GLU A 2 2.73 -3.11 -7.25
C GLU A 2 1.82 -4.35 -7.18
N GLY A 3 0.81 -4.29 -6.31
CA GLY A 3 -0.15 -5.37 -6.05
C GLY A 3 0.40 -6.56 -5.26
N GLN A 4 1.67 -6.52 -4.83
CA GLN A 4 2.26 -7.56 -3.97
C GLN A 4 2.19 -7.16 -2.49
N LYS A 5 2.18 -8.16 -1.61
CA LYS A 5 2.31 -7.94 -0.19
C LYS A 5 3.66 -7.29 0.13
N PHE A 6 3.65 -6.28 0.99
CA PHE A 6 4.89 -5.64 1.46
C PHE A 6 5.79 -6.66 2.18
N ASP A 7 7.10 -6.56 1.91
CA ASP A 7 8.14 -7.46 2.43
C ASP A 7 9.35 -6.59 2.79
N PRO A 8 9.62 -6.35 4.09
CA PRO A 8 10.73 -5.52 4.54
C PRO A 8 12.11 -5.98 4.04
N PHE A 9 12.27 -7.26 3.66
CA PHE A 9 13.54 -7.76 3.13
C PHE A 9 13.78 -7.37 1.67
N LYS A 10 12.72 -7.06 0.92
CA LYS A 10 12.77 -6.77 -0.52
C LYS A 10 12.31 -5.36 -0.87
N HIS A 11 11.57 -4.72 0.02
CA HIS A 11 10.86 -3.48 -0.23
C HIS A 11 11.19 -2.46 0.86
N GLU A 12 11.33 -1.20 0.45
CA GLU A 12 11.52 -0.05 1.32
C GLU A 12 10.27 0.83 1.23
N ALA A 13 9.47 0.85 2.30
CA ALA A 13 8.26 1.67 2.37
C ALA A 13 8.64 3.09 2.78
N ILE A 14 8.33 4.06 1.93
CA ILE A 14 8.58 5.48 2.22
C ILE A 14 7.32 6.25 2.59
N MET A 15 6.14 5.68 2.33
CA MET A 15 4.85 6.30 2.59
C MET A 15 3.76 5.23 2.73
N GLU A 16 2.79 5.51 3.59
CA GLU A 16 1.54 4.78 3.69
C GLU A 16 0.43 5.59 2.99
N VAL A 17 -0.46 4.91 2.27
CA VAL A 17 -1.59 5.52 1.58
C VAL A 17 -2.86 4.86 2.09
N GLU A 18 -3.78 5.67 2.61
CA GLU A 18 -5.11 5.21 2.98
C GLU A 18 -5.90 4.93 1.71
N THR A 19 -6.19 3.65 1.45
CA THR A 19 -6.95 3.23 0.27
C THR A 19 -7.76 1.97 0.57
N LEU A 20 -8.86 1.81 -0.16
CA LEU A 20 -9.66 0.59 -0.19
C LEU A 20 -9.41 -0.23 -1.48
N GLU A 21 -8.54 0.26 -2.36
CA GLU A 21 -8.21 -0.41 -3.62
C GLU A 21 -7.40 -1.69 -3.38
N GLU A 22 -6.43 -1.62 -2.45
CA GLU A 22 -5.57 -2.73 -2.08
C GLU A 22 -5.75 -3.10 -0.59
N PRO A 23 -5.59 -4.38 -0.22
CA PRO A 23 -5.67 -4.79 1.18
C PRO A 23 -4.59 -4.13 2.05
N ASP A 24 -4.85 -4.03 3.35
CA ASP A 24 -3.87 -3.51 4.30
C ASP A 24 -2.53 -4.25 4.21
N GLY A 25 -1.44 -3.48 4.14
CA GLY A 25 -0.08 -4.01 3.99
C GLY A 25 0.31 -4.47 2.58
N TYR A 26 -0.49 -4.14 1.55
CA TYR A 26 -0.13 -4.37 0.14
C TYR A 26 0.54 -3.15 -0.48
N ILE A 27 1.28 -3.34 -1.57
CA ILE A 27 1.94 -2.25 -2.27
C ILE A 27 0.95 -1.60 -3.23
N VAL A 28 0.61 -0.35 -2.95
CA VAL A 28 -0.23 0.50 -3.81
C VAL A 28 0.53 0.94 -5.05
N GLU A 29 1.80 1.34 -4.87
CA GLU A 29 2.59 1.91 -5.97
C GLU A 29 4.08 1.61 -5.77
N GLU A 30 4.76 1.22 -6.84
CA GLU A 30 6.22 1.11 -6.89
C GLU A 30 6.83 2.40 -7.47
N ILE A 31 7.40 3.23 -6.60
CA ILE A 31 8.01 4.50 -6.99
C ILE A 31 9.35 4.26 -7.69
N MET A 32 10.12 3.30 -7.19
CA MET A 32 11.41 2.97 -7.78
C MET A 32 11.64 1.47 -7.80
N ARG A 33 11.99 0.98 -9.00
CA ARG A 33 12.20 -0.43 -9.23
C ARG A 33 13.37 -0.99 -8.43
N GLY A 34 13.09 -2.04 -7.66
CA GLY A 34 14.09 -2.86 -6.98
C GLY A 34 14.71 -3.90 -7.92
N TYR A 35 15.89 -4.41 -7.54
CA TYR A 35 16.57 -5.44 -8.32
C TYR A 35 16.99 -6.60 -7.42
N THR A 36 16.69 -7.80 -7.88
CA THR A 36 17.11 -9.06 -7.27
C THR A 36 17.94 -9.83 -8.29
N PHE A 37 19.00 -10.46 -7.81
CA PHE A 37 19.80 -11.37 -8.62
C PHE A 37 19.84 -12.72 -7.92
N LYS A 38 19.21 -13.72 -8.56
CA LYS A 38 18.87 -14.99 -7.91
C LYS A 38 18.08 -14.69 -6.63
N ASP A 39 18.51 -15.21 -5.49
CA ASP A 39 17.86 -15.02 -4.19
C ASP A 39 18.41 -13.84 -3.40
N LYS A 40 19.33 -13.05 -3.98
CA LYS A 40 19.95 -11.90 -3.30
C LYS A 40 19.33 -10.59 -3.76
N VAL A 41 18.87 -9.79 -2.80
CA VAL A 41 18.42 -8.41 -3.04
C VAL A 41 19.64 -7.54 -3.29
N LEU A 42 19.74 -6.96 -4.49
CA LEU A 42 20.78 -5.99 -4.84
C LEU A 42 20.35 -4.58 -4.42
N ARG A 43 19.06 -4.29 -4.56
CA ARG A 43 18.44 -3.04 -4.14
C ARG A 43 16.97 -3.28 -3.85
N ALA A 44 16.48 -2.84 -2.70
CA ALA A 44 15.07 -2.88 -2.38
C ALA A 44 14.27 -1.96 -3.32
N SER A 45 13.05 -2.36 -3.68
CA SER A 45 12.14 -1.45 -4.39
C SER A 45 11.58 -0.42 -3.43
N VAL A 46 11.52 0.83 -3.85
CA VAL A 46 10.92 1.90 -3.06
C VAL A 46 9.42 1.94 -3.37
N VAL A 47 8.59 1.81 -2.35
CA VAL A 47 7.16 1.56 -2.50
C VAL A 47 6.31 2.43 -1.57
N LYS A 48 5.03 2.59 -1.94
CA LYS A 48 3.95 3.05 -1.06
C LYS A 48 3.12 1.86 -0.61
N VAL A 49 2.79 1.79 0.67
CA VAL A 49 2.04 0.67 1.26
C VAL A 49 0.61 1.11 1.58
N ALA A 50 -0.35 0.23 1.30
CA ALA A 50 -1.75 0.42 1.58
C ALA A 50 -1.97 0.33 3.08
N ARG A 51 -2.71 1.30 3.60
CA ARG A 51 -3.24 1.28 4.94
C ARG A 51 -4.76 1.27 4.87
N ALA A 52 -5.39 0.34 5.57
CA ALA A 52 -6.83 0.40 5.74
C ALA A 52 -7.20 1.64 6.57
N PRO A 53 -8.17 2.47 6.13
CA PRO A 53 -8.63 3.59 6.94
C PRO A 53 -9.21 3.07 8.26
N ASP A 54 -8.74 3.64 9.38
CA ASP A 54 -9.08 3.19 10.74
C ASP A 54 -10.58 3.37 11.09
N VAL A 55 -11.34 4.09 10.25
CA VAL A 55 -12.78 4.26 10.39
C VAL A 55 -13.37 4.31 8.98
N VAL A 56 -14.28 3.39 8.67
CA VAL A 56 -15.32 3.70 7.69
C VAL A 56 -16.12 4.82 8.34
N GLU A 57 -15.76 6.09 8.09
CA GLU A 57 -16.69 7.19 8.30
C GLU A 57 -17.88 6.88 7.40
N ILE A 58 -18.88 6.25 7.99
CA ILE A 58 -20.20 6.14 7.40
C ILE A 58 -20.68 7.59 7.32
N LYS A 59 -20.44 8.25 6.19
CA LYS A 59 -21.28 9.36 5.74
C LYS A 59 -22.66 8.75 5.49
N ILE A 60 -23.40 8.50 6.56
CA ILE A 60 -24.85 8.48 6.50
C ILE A 60 -25.17 9.94 6.21
N GLU A 61 -25.28 10.28 4.92
CA GLU A 61 -26.16 11.37 4.55
C GLU A 61 -27.53 10.93 5.09
N GLU A 62 -27.91 11.44 6.27
CA GLU A 62 -29.30 11.48 6.66
C GLU A 62 -30.00 12.27 5.55
N ASP A 63 -30.64 11.55 4.63
CA ASP A 63 -31.87 11.98 3.99
C ASP A 63 -32.81 12.47 5.11
N GLN A 64 -32.69 13.75 5.46
CA GLN A 64 -33.77 14.47 6.14
C GLN A 64 -34.70 14.99 5.05
N ASP A 65 -35.63 14.10 4.68
CA ASP A 65 -36.96 14.46 4.24
C ASP A 65 -37.57 15.46 5.25
N GLU A 66 -37.59 16.76 4.92
CA GLU A 66 -38.78 17.63 4.99
C GLU A 66 -38.58 18.99 4.29
#